data_AF-A0A7W1CSX4-F1
#
_entry.id   AF-A0A7W1CSX4-F1
#
_cell.length_a   1.000
_cell.length_b   1.000
_cell.length_c   1.000
_cell.angle_alpha   90.00
_cell.angle_beta   90.00
_cell.angle_gamma   90.00
#
_symmetry.space_group_name_H-M   'P 1'
#
loop_
_entity.id
_entity.type
_entity.pdbx_description
1 polymer ?
#
loop_
_entity_poly.entity_id
_entity_poly.type
_entity_poly.pdbx_seq_one_letter_code
_entity_poly.pdbx_strand_id
1 'polypeptide(L)' 'MKTTLDLPDDLMRAVKIRAVHERKKLKDAIAEFIRKGMAAGKKTPAKAPKPVKLRGGPITTEEIEAAIAWGRE' A
#
# COMPACT_ATOMS: atom_id res chain seq x y z
N MET A 1 13.64 -25.19 11.77
CA MET A 1 13.30 -25.29 13.20
C MET A 1 11.79 -25.47 13.33
N LYS A 2 11.31 -26.29 14.27
CA LYS A 2 9.88 -26.38 14.59
C LYS A 2 9.62 -25.51 15.81
N THR A 3 8.62 -24.65 15.73
CA THR A 3 8.20 -23.77 16.81
C THR A 3 6.70 -23.95 17.03
N THR A 4 6.28 -23.80 18.28
CA THR A 4 4.86 -23.74 18.67
C THR A 4 4.56 -22.30 19.05
N LEU A 5 3.46 -21.75 18.53
CA LEU A 5 3.02 -20.40 18.79
C LEU A 5 1.52 -20.44 19.04
N ASP A 6 1.08 -19.84 20.14
CA ASP A 6 -0.33 -19.63 20.40
C ASP A 6 -0.83 -18.45 19.58
N LEU A 7 -1.86 -18.70 18.77
CA LEU A 7 -2.48 -17.71 17.90
C LEU A 7 -3.98 -17.68 18.15
N PRO A 8 -4.62 -16.50 18.14
CA PRO A 8 -6.07 -16.40 18.13
C PRO A 8 -6.69 -17.19 16.96
N ASP A 9 -7.81 -17.87 17.22
CA ASP A 9 -8.48 -18.75 16.25
C ASP A 9 -8.94 -18.02 14.99
N ASP A 10 -9.42 -16.79 15.16
CA ASP A 10 -9.84 -15.90 14.08
C ASP A 10 -8.65 -15.55 13.16
N LEU A 11 -7.49 -15.26 13.73
CA LEU A 11 -6.27 -15.00 12.99
C LEU A 11 -5.82 -16.26 12.23
N MET A 12 -5.83 -17.42 12.89
CA MET A 12 -5.45 -18.68 12.25
C MET A 12 -6.40 -19.04 11.10
N ARG A 13 -7.70 -18.74 11.24
CA ARG A 13 -8.69 -18.89 10.16
C ARG A 13 -8.38 -17.97 8.98
N ALA A 14 -8.08 -16.70 9.22
CA ALA A 14 -7.73 -15.74 8.17
C ALA A 14 -6.48 -16.16 7.39
N VAL A 15 -5.44 -16.63 8.10
CA VAL A 15 -4.19 -17.12 7.50
C VAL A 15 -4.47 -18.34 6.61
N LYS A 16 -5.30 -19.29 7.07
CA LYS A 16 -5.68 -20.47 6.27
C LYS A 16 -6.40 -20.08 4.98
N ILE A 17 -7.38 -19.18 5.05
CA ILE A 17 -8.10 -18.69 3.85
C ILE A 17 -7.11 -18.10 2.85
N ARG A 18 -6.19 -17.27 3.33
CA ARG A 18 -5.18 -16.65 2.47
C ARG A 18 -4.22 -17.65 1.85
N ALA A 19 -3.80 -18.66 2.60
CA ALA A 19 -2.95 -19.74 2.09
C ALA A 19 -3.64 -20.53 0.96
N VAL A 20 -4.95 -20.79 1.09
CA VAL A 20 -5.76 -21.44 0.04
C VAL A 20 -5.83 -20.55 -1.21
N HIS A 21 -6.17 -19.27 -1.06
CA HIS A 21 -6.24 -18.33 -2.19
C HIS A 21 -4.91 -18.18 -2.92
N GLU A 22 -3.79 -18.14 -2.19
CA GLU A 22 -2.45 -18.04 -2.77
C GLU A 22 -1.86 -19.38 -3.22
N ARG A 23 -2.60 -20.50 -3.06
CA ARG A 23 -2.16 -21.88 -3.33
C ARG A 23 -0.82 -22.22 -2.65
N LYS A 24 -0.62 -21.72 -1.43
CA LYS A 24 0.60 -21.93 -0.61
C LYS A 24 0.32 -22.85 0.55
N LYS A 25 1.36 -23.54 1.04
CA LYS A 25 1.26 -24.27 2.30
C LYS A 25 1.17 -23.28 3.47
N LEU A 26 0.39 -23.65 4.48
CA LEU A 26 0.16 -22.80 5.66
C LEU A 26 1.46 -22.34 6.35
N LYS A 27 2.43 -23.25 6.50
CA LYS A 27 3.75 -22.94 7.09
C LYS A 27 4.52 -21.86 6.31
N ASP A 28 4.39 -21.87 4.99
CA ASP A 28 5.13 -20.96 4.12
C ASP A 28 4.47 -19.57 4.14
N ALA A 29 3.13 -19.53 4.16
CA ALA A 29 2.35 -18.30 4.35
C ALA A 29 2.65 -17.65 5.71
N ILE A 30 2.67 -18.43 6.79
CA ILE A 30 3.03 -17.93 8.14
C ILE A 30 4.45 -17.35 8.14
N ALA A 31 5.43 -18.06 7.58
CA ALA A 31 6.81 -17.58 7.51
C ALA A 31 6.92 -16.28 6.70
N GLU A 32 6.19 -16.16 5.60
CA GLU A 32 6.14 -14.95 4.79
C GLU A 32 5.53 -13.76 5.55
N PHE A 33 4.43 -13.98 6.27
CA PHE A 33 3.80 -12.95 7.09
C PHE A 33 4.71 -12.46 8.21
N ILE A 34 5.41 -13.36 8.89
CA ILE A 34 6.39 -12.98 9.93
C ILE A 34 7.50 -12.12 9.32
N ARG A 35 8.09 -12.54 8.19
CA ARG A 35 9.13 -11.74 7.50
C ARG A 35 8.63 -10.37 7.07
N LYS A 36 7.42 -10.30 6.51
CA LYS A 36 6.78 -9.04 6.11
C LYS A 36 6.53 -8.13 7.30
N GLY A 37 6.06 -8.67 8.43
CA GLY A 37 5.87 -7.93 9.67
C GLY A 37 7.18 -7.37 10.22
N MET A 38 8.25 -8.18 10.24
CA MET A 38 9.58 -7.74 10.66
C MET A 38 10.16 -6.64 9.73
N ALA A 39 9.87 -6.70 8.43
CA ALA A 39 10.30 -5.67 7.48
C ALA A 39 9.44 -4.40 7.55
N ALA A 40 8.16 -4.51 7.90
CA ALA A 40 7.22 -3.40 7.95
C ALA A 40 7.57 -2.39 9.05
N GLY A 41 8.09 -2.85 10.19
CA GLY A 41 8.53 -1.97 11.28
C GLY A 41 9.66 -0.99 10.94
N LYS A 42 10.31 -1.13 9.77
CA LYS A 42 11.37 -0.24 9.28
C LYS A 42 10.92 0.76 8.22
N LYS A 43 9.69 0.68 7.71
CA LYS A 43 9.22 1.63 6.70
C LYS A 43 8.75 2.90 7.37
N THR A 44 9.65 3.86 7.51
CA THR A 44 9.24 5.26 7.63
C THR A 44 8.32 5.59 6.44
N PRO A 45 7.19 6.28 6.66
CA PRO A 45 6.33 6.67 5.55
C PRO A 45 7.19 7.37 4.50
N ALA A 46 7.14 6.87 3.27
CA ALA A 46 7.87 7.47 2.18
C ALA A 46 7.45 8.95 2.11
N LYS A 47 8.42 9.86 2.24
CA LYS A 47 8.15 11.29 2.11
C LYS A 47 7.45 11.47 0.77
N ALA A 48 6.23 12.04 0.80
CA ALA A 48 5.52 12.35 -0.44
C ALA A 48 6.47 13.12 -1.36
N PRO A 49 6.49 12.81 -2.67
CA PRO A 49 7.33 13.56 -3.60
C PRO A 49 7.01 15.04 -3.47
N LYS A 50 8.03 15.89 -3.53
CA LYS A 50 7.83 17.34 -3.45
C LYS A 50 6.86 17.74 -4.57
N PRO A 51 5.81 18.52 -4.28
CA PRO A 51 4.90 19.00 -5.32
C PRO A 51 5.67 19.64 -6.47
N VAL A 52 5.26 19.37 -7.70
CA VAL A 52 5.84 20.01 -8.88
C VAL A 52 5.57 21.50 -8.77
N LYS A 53 6.63 22.31 -8.69
CA LYS A 53 6.51 23.76 -8.74
C LYS A 53 6.24 24.17 -10.18
N LEU A 54 5.03 24.64 -10.46
CA LEU A 54 4.72 25.27 -11.75
C LEU A 54 5.57 26.54 -11.90
N ARG A 55 6.13 26.77 -13.10
CA ARG A 55 6.99 27.93 -13.38
C ARG A 55 6.27 29.28 -13.19
N GLY A 56 4.93 29.30 -13.18
CA GLY A 56 4.10 30.50 -13.08
C GLY A 56 3.40 30.72 -11.74
N GLY A 57 3.58 29.84 -10.74
CA GLY A 57 2.82 29.89 -9.50
C GLY A 57 1.55 29.03 -9.54
N PRO A 58 0.62 29.19 -8.58
CA PRO A 58 -0.63 28.44 -8.54
C PRO A 58 -1.52 28.82 -9.74
N ILE A 59 -2.12 27.82 -10.40
CA ILE A 59 -3.09 28.06 -11.46
C ILE A 59 -4.31 28.75 -10.86
N THR A 60 -4.72 29.89 -11.41
CA THR A 60 -5.91 30.61 -10.95
C THR A 60 -7.19 30.07 -11.60
N THR A 61 -8.33 30.37 -11.00
CA THR A 61 -9.63 29.95 -11.55
C THR A 61 -9.86 30.54 -12.94
N GLU A 62 -9.43 31.78 -13.15
CA GLU A 62 -9.55 32.50 -14.42
C GLU A 62 -8.72 31.85 -15.53
N GLU A 63 -7.52 31.36 -15.21
CA GLU A 63 -6.67 30.62 -16.16
C GLU A 63 -7.31 29.29 -16.58
N ILE A 64 -7.99 28.62 -15.67
CA ILE A 64 -8.73 27.37 -15.95
C ILE A 64 -9.90 27.67 -16.90
N GLU A 65 -10.69 28.69 -16.62
CA GLU A 65 -11.85 29.08 -17.44
C GLU A 65 -11.42 29.49 -18.85
N ALA A 66 -10.34 30.27 -18.98
CA ALA A 66 -9.78 30.66 -20.27
C ALA A 66 -9.30 29.46 -21.09
N ALA A 67 -8.64 28.48 -20.45
CA ALA A 67 -8.19 27.27 -21.13
C ALA A 67 -9.35 26.38 -21.60
N ILE A 68 -10.43 26.29 -20.82
CA ILE A 68 -11.65 25.57 -21.21
C ILE A 68 -12.33 26.26 -22.39
N ALA A 69 -12.39 27.61 -22.39
CA ALA A 69 -12.96 28.37 -23.50
C ALA A 69 -12.17 28.19 -24.80
N TRP A 70 -10.82 28.22 -24.72
CA TRP A 70 -9.95 28.01 -25.87
C TRP A 70 -10.13 26.63 -26.51
N GLY A 71 -10.32 25.57 -25.72
CA GLY A 71 -10.52 24.20 -26.24
C GLY A 71 -11.91 23.91 -26.81
N ARG A 72 -12.83 24.88 -26.83
CA ARG A 72 -14.21 24.74 -27.32
C ARG A 72 -14.44 25.36 -28.69
N GLU A 73 -13.50 26.15 -29.21
CA GLU A 73 -13.42 26.55 -30.62
C GLU A 73 -12.82 25.43 -31.48
#